data_AF-A0A537PGC3-F1
#
_entry.id   AF-A0A537PGC3-F1
#
_cell.length_a   1.000
_cell.length_b   1.000
_cell.length_c   1.000
_cell.angle_alpha   90.00
_cell.angle_beta   90.00
_cell.angle_gamma   90.00
#
_symmetry.space_group_name_H-M   'P 1'
#
loop_
_entity.id
_entity.type
_entity.pdbx_description
1 polymer ?
#
loop_
_entity_poly.entity_id
_entity_poly.type
_entity_poly.pdbx_seq_one_letter_code
_entity_poly.pdbx_strand_id
1 'polypeptide(L)'
;ALRNLEVDTRGLDALDHRYLSCIAVNFGGGPVGVETIAASLSEARDAIEEVIEPFLIQLGFVNRTPRGRLLTPHAFRHLGLAVPQRPEIIQGILPLENGDD
;
A
#
# COMPACT_ATOMS: atom_id res chain seq x y z
N ALA A 1 -16.28 26.81 8.17
CA ALA A 1 -15.25 26.34 9.12
C ALA A 1 -14.38 25.34 8.38
N LEU A 2 -13.20 25.76 7.90
CA LEU A 2 -12.28 24.86 7.19
C LEU A 2 -11.69 23.92 8.23
N ARG A 3 -12.09 22.65 8.18
CA ARG A 3 -11.40 21.58 8.90
C ARG A 3 -9.94 21.68 8.47
N ASN A 4 -9.03 21.90 9.42
CA ASN A 4 -7.60 21.69 9.21
C ASN A 4 -7.48 20.34 8.50
N LEU A 5 -7.10 20.34 7.22
CA LEU A 5 -6.63 19.10 6.64
C LEU A 5 -5.36 18.81 7.44
N GLU A 6 -5.44 17.82 8.31
CA GLU A 6 -4.32 17.26 9.05
C GLU A 6 -3.42 16.56 8.02
N VAL A 7 -2.77 17.37 7.18
CA VAL A 7 -1.84 16.92 6.17
C VAL A 7 -0.53 16.65 6.87
N ASP A 8 0.00 15.45 6.68
CA ASP A 8 1.26 15.06 7.28
C ASP A 8 2.47 15.72 6.59
N THR A 9 3.66 15.43 7.08
CA THR A 9 4.92 15.94 6.51
C THR A 9 5.20 15.52 5.05
N ARG A 10 4.52 14.47 4.56
CA ARG A 10 4.66 13.94 3.19
C ARG A 10 3.55 14.44 2.25
N GLY A 11 2.58 15.20 2.76
CA GLY A 11 1.44 15.68 1.97
C GLY A 11 0.23 14.75 1.99
N LEU A 12 0.22 13.72 2.83
CA LEU A 12 -0.86 12.74 2.96
C LEU A 12 -1.97 13.32 3.83
N ASP A 13 -3.21 13.11 3.40
CA ASP A 13 -4.38 13.47 4.20
C ASP A 13 -4.89 12.29 5.04
N ALA A 14 -5.97 12.53 5.79
CA ALA A 14 -6.59 11.51 6.63
C ALA A 14 -7.07 10.28 5.84
N LEU A 15 -7.47 10.45 4.58
CA LEU A 15 -7.97 9.35 3.75
C LEU A 15 -6.81 8.49 3.23
N ASP A 16 -5.70 9.12 2.84
CA ASP A 16 -4.46 8.43 2.49
C ASP A 16 -3.95 7.57 3.65
N HIS A 17 -3.92 8.13 4.87
CA HIS A 17 -3.53 7.40 6.07
C HIS A 17 -4.46 6.22 6.35
N ARG A 18 -5.78 6.40 6.19
CA ARG A 18 -6.76 5.31 6.33
C ARG A 18 -6.55 4.23 5.28
N TYR A 19 -6.24 4.59 4.03
CA TYR A 19 -5.93 3.64 2.96
C TYR A 19 -4.70 2.78 3.32
N LEU A 20 -3.59 3.43 3.68
CA LEU A 20 -2.35 2.72 4.04
C LEU A 20 -2.56 1.85 5.29
N SER A 21 -3.20 2.38 6.32
CA SER A 21 -3.47 1.65 7.57
C SER A 21 -4.38 0.44 7.33
N CYS A 22 -5.42 0.58 6.51
CA CYS A 22 -6.32 -0.51 6.14
C CYS A 22 -5.54 -1.69 5.55
N ILE A 23 -4.67 -1.44 4.56
CA ILE A 23 -3.89 -2.52 3.94
C ILE A 23 -2.84 -3.10 4.91
N ALA A 24 -2.19 -2.25 5.70
CA ALA A 24 -1.15 -2.68 6.63
C ALA A 24 -1.71 -3.55 7.77
N VAL A 25 -2.76 -3.08 8.43
CA VAL A 25 -3.30 -3.68 9.66
C VAL A 25 -4.28 -4.81 9.34
N ASN A 26 -5.22 -4.60 8.41
CA ASN A 26 -6.28 -5.58 8.17
C ASN A 26 -5.81 -6.73 7.27
N PHE A 27 -4.86 -6.45 6.37
CA PHE A 27 -4.42 -7.40 5.33
C PHE A 27 -2.92 -7.72 5.38
N GLY A 28 -2.20 -7.27 6.41
CA GLY A 28 -0.77 -7.56 6.59
C GLY A 28 0.10 -7.07 5.44
N GLY A 29 -0.28 -5.98 4.77
CA GLY A 29 0.42 -5.42 3.63
C GLY A 29 -0.07 -5.88 2.25
N GLY A 30 -1.10 -6.71 2.17
CA GLY A 30 -1.72 -7.18 0.93
C GLY A 30 -1.11 -8.48 0.37
N PRO A 31 -1.40 -8.88 -0.89
CA PRO A 31 -2.15 -8.12 -1.90
C PRO A 31 -3.66 -8.07 -1.64
N VAL A 32 -4.27 -6.90 -1.85
CA VAL A 32 -5.72 -6.66 -1.64
C VAL A 32 -6.37 -6.08 -2.90
N GLY A 33 -7.56 -6.56 -3.25
CA GLY A 33 -8.34 -6.00 -4.36
C GLY A 33 -8.87 -4.59 -4.04
N VAL A 34 -9.00 -3.75 -5.08
CA VAL A 34 -9.53 -2.37 -4.90
C VAL A 34 -10.95 -2.36 -4.37
N GLU A 35 -11.80 -3.28 -4.81
CA GLU A 35 -13.17 -3.42 -4.31
C GLU A 35 -13.20 -3.64 -2.79
N THR A 36 -12.28 -4.45 -2.27
CA THR A 36 -12.18 -4.72 -0.83
C THR A 36 -11.71 -3.49 -0.06
N ILE A 37 -10.77 -2.73 -0.62
CA ILE A 37 -10.28 -1.49 0.00
C ILE A 37 -11.39 -0.42 -0.02
N ALA A 38 -12.07 -0.25 -1.17
CA ALA A 38 -13.21 0.64 -1.34
C ALA A 38 -14.32 0.36 -0.31
N ALA A 39 -14.72 -0.91 -0.19
CA ALA A 39 -15.70 -1.34 0.80
C ALA A 39 -15.24 -1.06 2.23
N SER A 40 -13.95 -1.31 2.55
CA SER A 40 -13.41 -1.09 3.89
C SER A 40 -13.32 0.39 4.28
N LEU A 41 -13.10 1.27 3.29
CA LEU A 41 -12.99 2.72 3.50
C LEU A 41 -14.34 3.44 3.39
N SER A 42 -15.38 2.76 2.89
CA SER A 42 -16.67 3.35 2.49
C SER A 42 -16.50 4.43 1.41
N GLU A 43 -15.58 4.19 0.48
CA GLU A 43 -15.27 5.09 -0.63
C GLU A 43 -15.58 4.44 -1.97
N ALA A 44 -15.77 5.28 -3.00
CA ALA A 44 -15.91 4.79 -4.36
C ALA A 44 -14.58 4.24 -4.88
N ARG A 45 -14.66 3.12 -5.60
CA ARG A 45 -13.50 2.51 -6.27
C ARG A 45 -12.77 3.51 -7.18
N ASP A 46 -13.52 4.28 -7.97
CA ASP A 46 -12.95 5.25 -8.91
C ASP A 46 -12.20 6.37 -8.16
N ALA A 47 -12.72 6.83 -7.02
CA ALA A 47 -12.01 7.79 -6.17
C ALA A 47 -10.67 7.25 -5.67
N ILE A 48 -10.62 5.96 -5.29
CA ILE A 48 -9.37 5.32 -4.91
C ILE A 48 -8.39 5.25 -6.08
N GLU A 49 -8.83 4.77 -7.24
CA GLU A 49 -7.91 4.51 -8.37
C GLU A 49 -7.44 5.77 -9.08
N GLU A 50 -8.29 6.80 -9.15
CA GLU A 50 -8.05 8.02 -9.93
C GLU A 50 -7.54 9.19 -9.07
N VAL A 51 -7.85 9.22 -7.78
CA VAL A 51 -7.48 10.33 -6.89
C VAL A 51 -6.38 9.93 -5.90
N ILE A 52 -6.57 8.83 -5.18
CA ILE A 52 -5.69 8.45 -4.05
C ILE A 52 -4.43 7.73 -4.53
N GLU A 53 -4.61 6.65 -5.29
CA GLU A 53 -3.51 5.76 -5.68
C GLU A 53 -2.39 6.43 -6.48
N PRO A 54 -2.64 7.38 -7.40
CA PRO A 54 -1.56 8.03 -8.15
C PRO A 54 -0.50 8.65 -7.24
N PHE A 55 -0.93 9.31 -6.16
CA PHE A 55 -0.03 9.96 -5.22
C PHE A 55 0.73 8.94 -4.35
N LEU A 56 0.04 7.93 -3.81
CA LEU A 56 0.67 6.89 -2.99
C LEU A 56 1.66 6.02 -3.76
N ILE A 57 1.39 5.77 -5.04
CA ILE A 57 2.31 5.06 -5.94
C ILE A 57 3.53 5.94 -6.22
N GLN A 58 3.35 7.23 -6.49
CA GLN A 58 4.46 8.16 -6.74
C GLN A 58 5.37 8.31 -5.52
N LEU A 59 4.83 8.27 -4.30
CA LEU A 59 5.60 8.25 -3.06
C LEU A 59 6.31 6.90 -2.79
N GLY A 60 6.00 5.87 -3.57
CA GLY A 60 6.55 4.53 -3.42
C GLY A 60 5.96 3.77 -2.23
N PHE A 61 4.76 4.10 -1.77
CA PHE A 61 4.08 3.41 -0.67
C PHE A 61 3.25 2.21 -1.12
N VAL A 62 2.74 2.24 -2.35
CA VAL A 62 1.84 1.22 -2.89
C VAL A 62 2.35 0.71 -4.22
N ASN A 63 2.36 -0.61 -4.40
CA ASN A 63 2.58 -1.27 -5.68
C ASN A 63 1.26 -1.88 -6.17
N ARG A 64 0.87 -1.56 -7.41
CA ARG A 64 -0.20 -2.28 -8.11
C ARG A 64 0.36 -3.57 -8.71
N THR A 65 -0.30 -4.69 -8.43
CA THR A 65 0.01 -6.00 -9.00
C THR A 65 -1.25 -6.62 -9.61
N PRO A 66 -1.15 -7.63 -10.49
CA PRO A 66 -2.33 -8.35 -11.00
C PRO A 66 -3.18 -8.98 -9.89
N ARG A 67 -2.59 -9.24 -8.70
CA ARG A 67 -3.27 -9.84 -7.55
C ARG A 67 -3.88 -8.81 -6.60
N GLY A 68 -3.65 -7.51 -6.83
CA GLY A 68 -4.10 -6.43 -5.95
C GLY A 68 -3.00 -5.46 -5.56
N ARG A 69 -3.27 -4.65 -4.54
CA ARG A 69 -2.37 -3.62 -4.01
C ARG A 69 -1.53 -4.16 -2.88
N LEU A 70 -0.24 -3.89 -2.95
CA LEU A 70 0.75 -4.30 -1.97
C LEU A 70 1.41 -3.07 -1.38
N LEU A 71 1.54 -3.02 -0.05
CA LEU A 71 2.32 -1.97 0.59
C LEU A 71 3.81 -2.27 0.51
N THR A 72 4.60 -1.22 0.29
CA THR A 72 6.06 -1.32 0.33
C THR A 72 6.58 -1.19 1.76
N PRO A 73 7.83 -1.61 2.03
CA PRO A 73 8.50 -1.33 3.31
C PRO A 73 8.55 0.16 3.68
N HIS A 74 8.47 1.07 2.70
CA HIS A 74 8.42 2.51 2.97
C HIS A 74 7.10 2.93 3.61
N ALA A 75 5.98 2.34 3.18
CA ALA A 75 4.67 2.61 3.77
C ALA A 75 4.61 2.15 5.24
N PHE A 76 5.10 0.95 5.54
CA PHE A 76 5.16 0.44 6.91
C PHE A 76 6.01 1.34 7.83
N ARG A 77 7.20 1.74 7.37
CA ARG A 77 8.05 2.67 8.12
C ARG A 77 7.38 4.03 8.34
N HIS A 78 6.67 4.52 7.33
CA HIS A 78 5.92 5.76 7.43
C HIS A 78 4.79 5.67 8.46
N LEU A 79 4.08 4.54 8.54
CA LEU A 79 3.06 4.26 9.55
C LEU A 79 3.64 3.94 10.94
N GLY A 80 4.96 3.88 11.11
CA GLY A 80 5.60 3.46 12.36
C GLY A 80 5.42 1.98 12.69
N LEU A 81 5.09 1.15 11.69
CA LEU A 81 4.83 -0.27 11.84
C LEU A 81 6.07 -1.11 11.48
N ALA A 82 6.17 -2.29 12.09
CA ALA A 82 7.18 -3.26 11.71
C ALA A 82 6.94 -3.75 10.27
N VAL A 83 7.99 -3.73 9.45
CA VAL A 83 7.92 -4.27 8.09
C VAL A 83 7.77 -5.79 8.18
N PRO A 84 6.71 -6.39 7.59
CA PRO A 84 6.58 -7.85 7.59
C PRO A 84 7.74 -8.46 6.80
N GLN A 85 8.41 -9.46 7.38
CA GLN A 85 9.41 -10.25 6.67
C GLN A 85 8.71 -11.19 5.69
N ARG A 86 8.33 -10.66 4.54
CA ARG A 86 7.88 -11.48 3.42
C ARG A 86 9.12 -11.85 2.60
N PRO A 87 9.33 -13.14 2.24
CA PRO A 87 10.33 -13.45 1.24
C PRO A 87 9.98 -12.63 -0.01
N GLU A 88 10.90 -11.75 -0.41
CA GLU A 88 10.75 -10.97 -1.64
C GLU A 88 10.61 -11.96 -2.80
N ILE A 89 9.38 -12.22 -3.22
CA ILE A 89 9.16 -12.82 -4.53
C ILE A 89 9.47 -11.71 -5.52
N ILE A 90 10.75 -11.55 -5.83
CA ILE A 90 11.21 -10.79 -6.97
C ILE A 90 10.52 -11.42 -8.17
N GLN A 91 9.52 -10.74 -8.73
CA GLN A 91 8.86 -11.17 -9.96
C GLN A 91 9.92 -11.21 -11.06
N GLY A 92 10.52 -12.38 -11.28
CA GLY A 92 11.41 -12.66 -12.41
C GLY A 92 12.78 -13.27 -12.09
N ILE A 93 13.19 -13.41 -10.82
CA ILE A 93 14.44 -14.12 -10.48
C ILE A 93 14.07 -15.31 -9.59
N LEU A 94 13.90 -16.47 -10.23
CA LEU A 94 14.18 -17.73 -9.55
C LEU A 94 15.63 -17.64 -9.08
N PRO A 95 15.95 -17.91 -7.80
CA PRO A 95 17.31 -18.21 -7.44
C PRO A 95 17.71 -19.37 -8.37
N LEU A 96 18.66 -19.13 -9.28
CA LEU A 96 19.33 -20.24 -9.92
C LEU A 96 19.92 -21.02 -8.75
N GLU A 97 19.35 -22.20 -8.49
CA GLU A 97 19.99 -23.19 -7.64
C GLU A 97 21.39 -23.37 -8.23
N ASN A 98 22.38 -22.77 -7.58
CA ASN A 98 23.77 -23.15 -7.76
C ASN A 98 23.88 -24.56 -7.16
N GLY A 99 23.41 -25.54 -7.92
CA GLY A 99 23.68 -26.94 -7.71
C GLY A 99 24.93 -27.30 -8.49
N ASP A 100 26.08 -26.91 -7.94
CA ASP A 100 27.32 -27.64 -8.18
C ASP A 100 27.21 -28.96 -7.41
N ASP A 101 26.95 -30.07 -8.12
CA ASP A 101 27.46 -31.42 -7.82
C ASP A 101 27.35 -32.33 -9.06
#